data_AF-A0A9E3KIA6-F1
#
_entry.id   AF-A0A9E3KIA6-F1
#
_cell.length_a   1.000
_cell.length_b   1.000
_cell.length_c   1.000
_cell.angle_alpha   90.00
_cell.angle_beta   90.00
_cell.angle_gamma   90.00
#
_symmetry.space_group_name_H-M   'P 1'
#
loop_
_entity.id
_entity.type
_entity.pdbx_description
1 polymer ?
#
loop_
_entity_poly.entity_id
_entity_poly.type
_entity_poly.pdbx_seq_one_letter_code
_entity_poly.pdbx_strand_id
1 'polypeptide(L)'
;MKFPFFLALALSVFFEDTVPYKPDAEFAIRLDMKFKVRPQSSSTTVNVSETMAEYKKRTSNDQLPFLTLFVTINEVKLGETRMRILRDGRIMMNNKKIELGKEFKLEVGFTDDAKDRVSGYEHIIYFVTSDKKDVNRIVISIDPNGDYFVNGQKRGRL
;
A
#
# COMPACT_ATOMS: atom_id res chain seq x y z
N MET A 1 57.81 25.89 -18.63
CA MET A 1 57.44 25.31 -17.31
C MET A 1 56.21 26.03 -16.79
N LYS A 2 55.26 25.29 -16.21
CA LYS A 2 54.05 25.71 -15.44
C LYS A 2 52.69 25.46 -16.13
N PHE A 3 52.28 24.18 -15.98
CA PHE A 3 50.97 23.65 -15.56
C PHE A 3 49.66 24.29 -16.07
N PRO A 4 48.86 23.59 -16.89
CA PRO A 4 47.44 23.89 -17.02
C PRO A 4 46.70 23.40 -15.77
N PHE A 5 45.94 24.31 -15.19
CA PHE A 5 45.04 24.11 -14.06
C PHE A 5 43.87 23.21 -14.52
N PHE A 6 43.93 21.92 -14.17
CA PHE A 6 42.84 20.97 -14.37
C PHE A 6 41.64 21.38 -13.50
N LEU A 7 40.63 21.98 -14.11
CA LEU A 7 39.32 22.20 -13.50
C LEU A 7 38.58 20.85 -13.48
N ALA A 8 38.81 20.04 -12.44
CA ALA A 8 38.15 18.77 -12.25
C ALA A 8 36.70 18.97 -11.79
N LEU A 9 35.81 18.64 -12.72
CA LEU A 9 34.39 18.35 -12.61
C LEU A 9 33.99 17.70 -11.26
N ALA A 10 33.27 18.44 -10.41
CA ALA A 10 32.54 17.89 -9.28
C ALA A 10 31.04 17.84 -9.63
N LEU A 11 30.65 16.80 -10.39
CA LEU A 11 29.24 16.49 -10.63
C LEU A 11 28.73 15.66 -9.46
N SER A 12 28.27 16.34 -8.41
CA SER A 12 27.57 15.71 -7.29
C SER A 12 26.24 15.16 -7.80
N VAL A 13 26.20 13.86 -8.09
CA VAL A 13 24.96 13.15 -8.39
C VAL A 13 24.13 13.16 -7.11
N PHE A 14 23.04 13.92 -7.11
CA PHE A 14 21.97 13.81 -6.13
C PHE A 14 21.35 12.41 -6.30
N PHE A 15 21.75 11.45 -5.48
CA PHE A 15 20.98 10.23 -5.29
C PHE A 15 19.71 10.60 -4.54
N GLU A 16 18.64 10.80 -5.28
CA GLU A 16 17.30 10.78 -4.72
C GLU A 16 17.06 9.34 -4.24
N ASP A 17 17.12 9.11 -2.93
CA ASP A 17 16.91 7.83 -2.23
C ASP A 17 15.45 7.35 -2.38
N THR A 18 15.02 7.16 -3.62
CA THR A 18 13.71 6.59 -3.93
C THR A 18 13.81 5.08 -3.77
N VAL A 19 13.24 4.57 -2.67
CA VAL A 19 13.17 3.11 -2.41
C VAL A 19 12.60 2.41 -3.65
N PRO A 20 13.36 1.49 -4.28
CA PRO A 20 12.98 0.91 -5.56
C PRO A 20 11.77 -0.03 -5.42
N TYR A 21 11.07 -0.25 -6.53
CA TYR A 21 10.00 -1.24 -6.56
C TYR A 21 10.56 -2.66 -6.55
N LYS A 22 9.91 -3.56 -5.81
CA LYS A 22 10.19 -4.99 -5.89
C LYS A 22 9.74 -5.50 -7.27
N PRO A 23 10.54 -6.32 -7.98
CA PRO A 23 10.16 -6.85 -9.29
C PRO A 23 8.91 -7.74 -9.22
N ASP A 24 8.07 -7.66 -10.24
CA ASP A 24 6.78 -8.39 -10.32
C ASP A 24 6.93 -9.92 -10.30
N ALA A 25 8.08 -10.46 -10.68
CA ALA A 25 8.35 -11.90 -10.62
C ALA A 25 8.52 -12.41 -9.18
N GLU A 26 8.91 -11.54 -8.24
CA GLU A 26 9.27 -11.92 -6.87
C GLU A 26 8.07 -11.97 -5.91
N PHE A 27 6.88 -11.59 -6.38
CA PHE A 27 5.67 -11.59 -5.56
C PHE A 27 4.42 -11.83 -6.42
N ALA A 28 3.33 -12.22 -5.77
CA ALA A 28 2.02 -12.32 -6.39
C ALA A 28 0.98 -11.57 -5.56
N ILE A 29 0.03 -10.94 -6.24
CA ILE A 29 -1.11 -10.27 -5.61
C ILE A 29 -2.38 -10.87 -6.19
N ARG A 30 -3.21 -11.42 -5.32
CA ARG A 30 -4.52 -11.95 -5.65
C ARG A 30 -5.59 -11.07 -5.04
N LEU A 31 -6.54 -10.68 -5.88
CA LEU A 31 -7.67 -9.86 -5.49
C LEU A 31 -8.87 -10.74 -5.16
N ASP A 32 -9.51 -10.48 -4.02
CA ASP A 32 -10.74 -11.15 -3.59
C ASP A 32 -11.78 -10.09 -3.21
N MET A 33 -12.93 -10.11 -3.89
CA MET A 33 -14.02 -9.19 -3.64
C MET A 33 -15.21 -9.96 -3.08
N LYS A 34 -15.71 -9.50 -1.94
CA LYS A 34 -16.87 -10.09 -1.26
C LYS A 34 -17.88 -9.01 -0.93
N PHE A 35 -19.15 -9.30 -1.11
CA PHE A 35 -20.22 -8.40 -0.71
C PHE A 35 -20.44 -8.50 0.81
N LYS A 36 -20.31 -7.38 1.51
CA LYS A 36 -20.48 -7.29 2.97
C LYS A 36 -21.35 -6.09 3.31
N VAL A 37 -22.10 -6.21 4.41
CA VAL A 37 -22.80 -5.06 5.00
C VAL A 37 -21.80 -4.26 5.86
N ARG A 38 -21.93 -2.93 5.88
CA ARG A 38 -21.13 -2.10 6.80
C ARG A 38 -21.47 -2.44 8.25
N PRO A 39 -20.48 -2.61 9.13
CA PRO A 39 -20.76 -2.81 10.55
C PRO A 39 -21.47 -1.57 11.10
N GLN A 40 -22.65 -1.75 11.68
CA GLN A 40 -23.39 -0.69 12.35
C GLN A 40 -22.58 -0.24 13.58
N SER A 41 -22.40 1.06 13.76
CA SER A 41 -21.75 1.59 14.96
C SER A 41 -22.56 1.25 16.21
N SER A 42 -21.90 0.99 17.34
CA SER A 42 -22.59 0.78 18.62
C SER A 42 -23.54 1.94 18.94
N SER A 43 -24.72 1.64 19.49
CA SER A 43 -25.78 2.59 19.86
C SER A 43 -25.36 3.71 20.82
N THR A 44 -24.14 3.65 21.35
CA THR A 44 -23.61 4.56 22.39
C THR A 44 -22.74 5.69 21.81
N THR A 45 -22.41 5.69 20.51
CA THR A 45 -21.53 6.72 19.91
C THR A 45 -22.33 7.69 19.05
N VAL A 46 -22.55 8.91 19.54
CA VAL A 46 -23.15 10.01 18.78
C VAL A 46 -22.04 10.80 18.08
N ASN A 47 -22.01 10.73 16.75
CA ASN A 47 -21.00 11.42 15.95
C ASN A 47 -21.57 12.78 15.50
N VAL A 48 -21.29 13.83 16.28
CA VAL A 48 -21.94 15.15 16.16
C VAL A 48 -21.53 15.91 14.88
N SER A 49 -20.45 15.48 14.22
CA SER A 49 -19.92 16.06 12.99
C SER A 49 -20.23 15.24 11.72
N GLU A 50 -21.07 14.21 11.80
CA GLU A 50 -21.41 13.34 10.67
C GLU A 50 -22.36 14.05 9.69
N THR A 51 -22.08 13.96 8.40
CA THR A 51 -22.98 14.45 7.34
C THR A 51 -24.13 13.46 7.10
N MET A 52 -25.25 13.93 6.54
CA MET A 52 -26.38 13.05 6.20
C MET A 52 -26.01 11.91 5.22
N ALA A 53 -25.02 12.14 4.34
CA ALA A 53 -24.51 11.11 3.43
C ALA A 53 -23.72 10.02 4.18
N GLU A 54 -22.85 10.41 5.11
CA GLU A 54 -22.10 9.46 5.95
C GLU A 54 -23.04 8.67 6.86
N TYR A 55 -24.05 9.33 7.46
CA TYR A 55 -25.08 8.68 8.26
C TYR A 55 -25.82 7.60 7.47
N LYS A 56 -26.25 7.91 6.23
CA LYS A 56 -26.91 6.94 5.35
C LYS A 56 -25.98 5.78 4.97
N LYS A 57 -24.72 6.07 4.64
CA LYS A 57 -23.71 5.02 4.36
C LYS A 57 -23.54 4.10 5.57
N ARG A 58 -23.48 4.64 6.80
CA ARG A 58 -23.30 3.87 8.04
C ARG A 58 -24.52 3.04 8.43
N THR A 59 -25.73 3.57 8.23
CA THR A 59 -26.99 2.94 8.65
C THR A 59 -27.61 2.03 7.58
N SER A 60 -27.09 2.06 6.36
CA SER A 60 -27.52 1.19 5.27
C SER A 60 -27.23 -0.29 5.58
N ASN A 61 -28.19 -1.15 5.19
CA ASN A 61 -28.05 -2.60 5.20
C ASN A 61 -27.67 -3.15 3.81
N ASP A 62 -27.29 -2.28 2.88
CA ASP A 62 -26.90 -2.67 1.53
C ASP A 62 -25.61 -3.49 1.57
N GLN A 63 -25.56 -4.54 0.77
CA GLN A 63 -24.35 -5.30 0.59
C GLN A 63 -23.42 -4.56 -0.36
N LEU A 64 -22.29 -4.08 0.17
CA LEU A 64 -21.31 -3.33 -0.60
C LEU A 64 -20.09 -4.20 -0.91
N PRO A 65 -19.47 -4.01 -2.09
CA PRO A 65 -18.23 -4.68 -2.45
C PRO A 65 -17.12 -4.32 -1.45
N PHE A 66 -16.60 -5.35 -0.78
CA PHE A 66 -15.48 -5.28 0.14
C PHE A 66 -14.28 -6.00 -0.45
N LEU A 67 -13.19 -5.26 -0.61
CA LEU A 67 -11.96 -5.71 -1.23
C LEU A 67 -10.97 -6.24 -0.20
N THR A 68 -10.41 -7.41 -0.49
CA THR A 68 -9.29 -8.01 0.23
C THR A 68 -8.20 -8.37 -0.77
N LEU A 69 -6.96 -7.98 -0.45
CA LEU A 69 -5.79 -8.37 -1.22
C LEU A 69 -5.04 -9.47 -0.47
N PHE A 70 -4.67 -10.52 -1.19
CA PHE A 70 -3.78 -11.57 -0.72
C PHE A 70 -2.44 -11.39 -1.40
N VAL A 71 -1.40 -11.16 -0.61
CA VAL A 71 -0.04 -10.93 -1.11
C VAL A 71 0.82 -12.12 -0.73
N THR A 72 1.54 -12.65 -1.71
CA THR A 72 2.46 -13.79 -1.57
C THR A 72 3.84 -13.35 -1.99
N ILE A 73 4.84 -13.60 -1.15
CA ILE A 73 6.24 -13.31 -1.47
C ILE A 73 6.88 -14.60 -1.96
N ASN A 74 7.30 -14.61 -3.23
CA ASN A 74 7.88 -15.79 -3.87
C ASN A 74 9.39 -15.82 -3.69
N GLU A 75 10.03 -14.65 -3.67
CA GLU A 75 11.48 -14.51 -3.56
C GLU A 75 11.86 -13.34 -2.65
N VAL A 76 12.95 -13.51 -1.90
CA VAL A 76 13.44 -12.54 -0.91
C VAL A 76 14.89 -12.26 -1.22
N LYS A 77 15.23 -10.98 -1.42
CA LYS A 77 16.62 -10.58 -1.72
C LYS A 77 17.49 -10.60 -0.47
N LEU A 78 18.79 -10.74 -0.69
CA LEU A 78 19.79 -10.64 0.38
C LEU A 78 19.65 -9.28 1.08
N GLY A 79 19.40 -9.30 2.39
CA GLY A 79 19.22 -8.11 3.22
C GLY A 79 17.76 -7.81 3.59
N GLU A 80 16.77 -8.37 2.88
CA GLU A 80 15.36 -8.27 3.26
C GLU A 80 15.09 -9.18 4.47
N THR A 81 14.81 -8.59 5.64
CA THR A 81 14.58 -9.36 6.88
C THR A 81 13.12 -9.30 7.32
N ARG A 82 12.49 -8.13 7.20
CA ARG A 82 11.14 -7.87 7.69
C ARG A 82 10.34 -7.04 6.70
N MET A 83 9.02 -6.98 6.91
CA MET A 83 8.12 -6.10 6.17
C MET A 83 7.49 -5.08 7.09
N ARG A 84 7.32 -3.88 6.55
CA ARG A 84 6.54 -2.78 7.10
C ARG A 84 5.44 -2.42 6.12
N ILE A 85 4.20 -2.42 6.59
CA ILE A 85 3.01 -2.20 5.79
C ILE A 85 2.40 -0.87 6.22
N LEU A 86 2.22 0.04 5.26
CA LEU A 86 1.49 1.28 5.40
C LEU A 86 0.16 1.19 4.65
N ARG A 87 -0.86 1.86 5.18
CA ARG A 87 -2.14 2.12 4.54
C ARG A 87 -2.42 3.61 4.62
N ASP A 88 -2.69 4.24 3.47
CA ASP A 88 -3.03 5.67 3.39
C ASP A 88 -2.04 6.54 4.20
N GLY A 89 -0.74 6.24 4.08
CA GLY A 89 0.36 6.88 4.83
C GLY A 89 0.51 6.48 6.31
N ARG A 90 -0.38 5.67 6.88
CA ARG A 90 -0.33 5.23 8.29
C ARG A 90 0.29 3.84 8.42
N ILE A 91 1.15 3.66 9.40
CA ILE A 91 1.78 2.35 9.67
C ILE A 91 0.72 1.39 10.23
N MET A 92 0.38 0.36 9.48
CA MET A 92 -0.53 -0.71 9.91
C MET A 92 0.23 -1.83 10.60
N MET A 93 1.43 -2.12 10.12
CA MET A 93 2.28 -3.17 10.68
C MET A 93 3.75 -2.82 10.46
N ASN A 94 4.55 -2.78 11.52
CA ASN A 94 5.92 -2.25 11.43
C ASN A 94 7.01 -3.34 11.35
N ASN A 95 6.69 -4.58 11.71
CA ASN A 95 7.73 -5.58 12.01
C ASN A 95 7.30 -7.01 11.65
N LYS A 96 6.65 -7.20 10.49
CA LYS A 96 6.21 -8.51 10.05
C LYS A 96 7.39 -9.34 9.57
N LYS A 97 7.53 -10.58 10.04
CA LYS A 97 8.53 -11.50 9.46
C LYS A 97 8.15 -11.85 8.02
N ILE A 98 9.13 -11.93 7.13
CA ILE A 98 8.90 -12.41 5.76
C ILE A 98 8.79 -13.93 5.79
N GLU A 99 7.69 -14.45 5.24
CA GLU A 99 7.45 -15.88 5.08
C GLU A 99 7.25 -16.16 3.58
N LEU A 100 8.18 -16.93 3.00
CA LEU A 100 8.16 -17.30 1.59
C LEU A 100 6.99 -18.23 1.27
N GLY A 101 6.31 -17.98 0.15
CA GLY A 101 5.20 -18.79 -0.35
C GLY A 101 3.91 -18.70 0.47
N LYS A 102 3.89 -17.95 1.58
CA LYS A 102 2.70 -17.78 2.41
C LYS A 102 1.92 -16.54 2.00
N GLU A 103 0.64 -16.72 1.73
CA GLU A 103 -0.26 -15.60 1.51
C GLU A 103 -0.49 -14.85 2.83
N PHE A 104 -0.46 -13.52 2.77
CA PHE A 104 -1.00 -12.70 3.84
C PHE A 104 -2.06 -11.74 3.35
N LYS A 105 -3.02 -11.48 4.24
CA LYS A 105 -4.19 -10.67 3.97
C LYS A 105 -3.92 -9.18 4.22
N LEU A 106 -4.35 -8.34 3.28
CA LEU A 106 -4.48 -6.90 3.41
C LEU A 106 -5.94 -6.52 3.17
N GLU A 107 -6.62 -6.02 4.20
CA GLU A 107 -8.05 -5.72 4.14
C GLU A 107 -8.31 -4.33 3.61
N VAL A 108 -8.37 -4.13 2.29
CA VAL A 108 -8.52 -2.78 1.70
C VAL A 108 -9.73 -2.03 2.27
N GLY A 109 -10.87 -2.70 2.36
CA GLY A 109 -12.11 -2.07 2.83
C GLY A 109 -13.19 -2.07 1.74
N PHE A 110 -14.17 -1.19 1.87
CA PHE A 110 -15.20 -1.02 0.85
C PHE A 110 -14.63 -0.27 -0.36
N THR A 111 -14.92 -0.74 -1.57
CA THR A 111 -14.33 -0.16 -2.80
C THR A 111 -14.73 1.29 -3.01
N ASP A 112 -15.95 1.68 -2.59
CA ASP A 112 -16.40 3.06 -2.65
C ASP A 112 -15.53 3.98 -1.78
N ASP A 113 -15.15 3.53 -0.57
CA ASP A 113 -14.29 4.32 0.32
C ASP A 113 -12.87 4.46 -0.26
N ALA A 114 -12.38 3.44 -0.95
CA ALA A 114 -11.09 3.50 -1.64
C ALA A 114 -11.14 4.46 -2.85
N LYS A 115 -12.23 4.44 -3.64
CA LYS A 115 -12.43 5.36 -4.78
C LYS A 115 -12.62 6.81 -4.33
N ASP A 116 -13.37 7.03 -3.25
CA ASP A 116 -13.58 8.34 -2.63
C ASP A 116 -12.33 8.84 -1.87
N ARG A 117 -11.24 8.06 -1.84
CA ARG A 117 -10.00 8.32 -1.07
C ARG A 117 -10.23 8.57 0.43
N VAL A 118 -11.29 7.96 0.98
CA VAL A 118 -11.59 7.98 2.42
C VAL A 118 -10.68 7.01 3.17
N SER A 119 -10.54 5.79 2.65
CA SER A 119 -9.66 4.77 3.25
C SER A 119 -9.36 3.63 2.29
N GLY A 120 -8.18 3.03 2.41
CA GLY A 120 -7.76 1.85 1.65
C GLY A 120 -7.36 2.15 0.21
N TYR A 121 -7.16 3.41 -0.15
CA TYR A 121 -6.81 3.81 -1.51
C TYR A 121 -5.31 3.59 -1.81
N GLU A 122 -4.47 3.50 -0.77
CA GLU A 122 -3.04 3.23 -0.92
C GLU A 122 -2.55 2.21 0.11
N HIS A 123 -1.78 1.23 -0.36
CA HIS A 123 -1.07 0.27 0.48
C HIS A 123 0.38 0.16 0.03
N ILE A 124 1.31 0.40 0.94
CA ILE A 124 2.75 0.30 0.67
C ILE A 124 3.36 -0.77 1.56
N ILE A 125 4.03 -1.74 0.94
CA ILE A 125 4.73 -2.82 1.63
C ILE A 125 6.21 -2.58 1.44
N TYR A 126 6.89 -2.08 2.47
CA TYR A 126 8.33 -1.93 2.50
C TYR A 126 8.98 -3.23 2.98
N PHE A 127 10.05 -3.63 2.32
CA PHE A 127 10.95 -4.68 2.77
C PHE A 127 12.15 -4.01 3.41
N VAL A 128 12.44 -4.39 4.65
CA VAL A 128 13.42 -3.70 5.49
C VAL A 128 14.52 -4.65 5.98
N THR A 129 15.71 -4.08 6.17
CA THR A 129 16.86 -4.77 6.77
C THR A 129 16.73 -4.94 8.28
N SER A 130 17.67 -5.67 8.90
CA SER A 130 17.84 -5.73 10.36
C SER A 130 17.94 -4.34 11.00
N ASP A 131 18.55 -3.40 10.28
CA ASP A 131 18.80 -2.03 10.70
C ASP A 131 17.64 -1.08 10.37
N LYS A 132 16.49 -1.64 9.96
CA LYS A 132 15.26 -0.93 9.58
C LYS A 132 15.42 0.03 8.40
N LYS A 133 16.40 -0.22 7.52
CA LYS A 133 16.51 0.51 6.25
C LYS A 133 15.59 -0.11 5.21
N ASP A 134 14.88 0.73 4.45
CA ASP A 134 14.03 0.29 3.36
C ASP A 134 14.90 -0.17 2.17
N VAL A 135 14.69 -1.40 1.71
CA VAL A 135 15.45 -2.00 0.60
C VAL A 135 14.67 -1.87 -0.70
N ASN A 136 13.40 -2.25 -0.68
CA ASN A 136 12.48 -2.09 -1.79
C ASN A 136 11.04 -2.04 -1.26
N ARG A 137 10.10 -1.78 -2.15
CA ARG A 137 8.68 -1.67 -1.81
C ARG A 137 7.78 -2.25 -2.88
N ILE A 138 6.59 -2.67 -2.46
CA ILE A 138 5.44 -2.88 -3.34
C ILE A 138 4.45 -1.76 -3.04
N VAL A 139 4.00 -1.05 -4.07
CA VAL A 139 2.96 -0.02 -3.95
C VAL A 139 1.70 -0.50 -4.65
N ILE A 140 0.59 -0.53 -3.92
CA ILE A 140 -0.72 -0.87 -4.44
C ILE A 140 -1.61 0.35 -4.24
N SER A 141 -2.12 0.90 -5.34
CA SER A 141 -2.97 2.10 -5.30
C SER A 141 -4.26 1.90 -6.08
N ILE A 142 -5.31 2.61 -5.66
CA ILE A 142 -6.62 2.63 -6.30
C ILE A 142 -6.93 4.08 -6.66
N ASP A 143 -7.20 4.32 -7.93
CA ASP A 143 -7.59 5.63 -8.41
C ASP A 143 -9.09 5.89 -8.25
N PRO A 144 -9.53 7.17 -8.23
CA PRO A 144 -10.95 7.51 -8.08
C PRO A 144 -11.86 6.92 -9.16
N ASN A 145 -11.31 6.60 -10.33
CA ASN A 145 -12.04 5.95 -11.41
C ASN A 145 -12.25 4.43 -11.19
N GLY A 146 -11.67 3.86 -10.13
CA GLY A 146 -11.70 2.45 -9.77
C GLY A 146 -10.56 1.62 -10.36
N ASP A 147 -9.66 2.21 -11.15
CA ASP A 147 -8.49 1.49 -11.66
C ASP A 147 -7.53 1.20 -10.51
N TYR A 148 -7.00 -0.03 -10.45
CA TYR A 148 -5.99 -0.41 -9.46
C TYR A 148 -4.65 -0.69 -10.11
N PHE A 149 -3.60 -0.26 -9.40
CA PHE A 149 -2.22 -0.29 -9.85
C PHE A 149 -1.35 -1.04 -8.87
N VAL A 150 -0.32 -1.69 -9.40
CA VAL A 150 0.74 -2.33 -8.63
C VAL A 150 2.06 -1.82 -9.19
N ASN A 151 2.88 -1.18 -8.35
CA ASN A 151 4.14 -0.53 -8.73
C ASN A 151 3.96 0.43 -9.92
N GLY A 152 2.83 1.15 -9.96
CA GLY A 152 2.47 2.07 -11.04
C GLY A 152 1.94 1.42 -12.32
N GLN A 153 1.92 0.08 -12.42
CA GLN A 153 1.33 -0.62 -13.56
C GLN A 153 -0.14 -0.92 -13.30
N LYS A 154 -1.00 -0.56 -14.25
CA LYS A 154 -2.43 -0.88 -14.19
C LYS A 154 -2.63 -2.39 -14.26
N ARG A 155 -3.34 -2.94 -13.28
CA ARG A 155 -3.63 -4.39 -13.19
C ARG A 155 -5.11 -4.72 -13.43
N GLY A 156 -5.99 -3.73 -13.30
CA GLY A 156 -7.40 -3.87 -13.63
C GLY A 156 -8.24 -2.73 -13.07
N ARG A 157 -9.54 -3.00 -12.87
CA ARG A 157 -10.52 -2.04 -12.39
C ARG A 157 -11.51 -2.72 -11.43
N LEU A 158 -11.90 -1.99 -10.39
CA LEU A 158 -12.88 -2.36 -9.36
C LEU A 158 -14.28 -1.91 -9.75
#